data_AF-X1TSK9-F1
#
_entry.id   AF-X1TSK9-F1
#
_cell.length_a   1.000
_cell.length_b   1.000
_cell.length_c   1.000
_cell.angle_alpha   90.00
_cell.angle_beta   90.00
_cell.angle_gamma   90.00
#
_symmetry.space_group_name_H-M   'P 1'
#
loop_
_entity.id
_entity.type
_entity.pdbx_description
1 polymer ?
#
loop_
_entity_poly.entity_id
_entity_poly.type
_entity_poly.pdbx_seq_one_letter_code
_entity_poly.pdbx_strand_id
1 'polypeptide(L)' 'GKIPAGEIPPFVPVMDHLPPPGPDYEGIPVRVKLPSEEIPSGKKTELFVCVPNSQDQYEWVELSEST' A
#
# COMPACT_ATOMS: atom_id res chain seq x y z
N GLY A 1 1.80 -4.23 -13.51
CA GLY A 1 0.48 -3.63 -13.80
C GLY A 1 0.09 -2.79 -12.61
N LYS A 2 -0.46 -1.60 -12.82
CA LYS A 2 -0.91 -0.72 -11.72
C LYS A 2 -2.42 -0.93 -11.53
N ILE A 3 -2.84 -1.18 -10.29
CA ILE A 3 -4.25 -1.46 -9.96
C ILE A 3 -4.95 -0.11 -9.72
N PRO A 4 -6.09 0.16 -10.40
CA PRO A 4 -6.82 1.40 -10.21
C PRO A 4 -7.43 1.47 -8.79
N ALA A 5 -7.17 2.57 -8.08
CA ALA A 5 -7.61 2.81 -6.71
C ALA A 5 -9.10 3.20 -6.62
N GLY A 6 -9.98 2.35 -7.15
CA GLY A 6 -11.43 2.55 -7.09
C GLY A 6 -11.94 2.38 -5.65
N GLU A 7 -12.45 3.47 -5.07
CA GLU A 7 -13.11 3.54 -3.76
C GLU A 7 -12.23 3.13 -2.57
N ILE A 8 -11.15 3.88 -2.38
CA ILE A 8 -10.41 3.84 -1.12
C ILE A 8 -11.37 4.31 0.01
N PRO A 9 -11.67 3.47 1.02
CA PRO A 9 -12.55 3.88 2.11
C PRO A 9 -11.94 5.08 2.87
N PRO A 10 -12.77 5.96 3.46
CA PRO A 10 -12.28 7.19 4.11
C PRO A 10 -11.33 6.91 5.28
N PHE A 11 -11.40 5.71 5.87
CA PHE A 11 -10.55 5.26 6.97
C PHE A 11 -9.65 4.12 6.52
N VAL A 12 -8.58 4.46 5.80
CA VAL A 12 -7.47 3.53 5.56
C VAL A 12 -6.51 3.59 6.76
N PRO A 13 -6.17 2.45 7.39
CA PRO A 13 -5.19 2.42 8.46
C PRO A 13 -3.84 2.97 7.97
N VAL A 14 -3.25 3.85 8.78
CA VAL A 14 -1.95 4.46 8.50
C VAL A 14 -0.89 3.76 9.33
N MET A 15 0.16 3.28 8.68
CA MET A 15 1.28 2.55 9.27
C MET A 15 2.60 3.31 9.03
N ASP A 16 3.56 3.16 9.94
CA ASP A 16 4.91 3.71 9.76
C ASP A 16 5.82 2.80 8.92
N HIS A 17 5.48 1.51 8.80
CA HIS A 17 6.17 0.53 7.96
C HIS A 17 5.17 -0.54 7.49
N LEU A 18 5.47 -1.20 6.38
CA LEU A 18 4.71 -2.36 5.92
C LEU A 18 5.10 -3.59 6.75
N PRO A 19 4.15 -4.25 7.44
CA PRO A 19 4.42 -5.55 8.03
C PRO A 19 4.64 -6.60 6.93
N PRO A 20 5.12 -7.82 7.26
CA PRO A 20 5.15 -8.91 6.30
C PRO A 20 3.77 -9.11 5.65
N PRO A 21 3.70 -9.24 4.31
CA PRO A 21 2.43 -9.45 3.62
C PRO A 21 1.83 -10.82 4.02
N GLY A 22 0.51 -10.89 4.13
CA GLY A 22 -0.16 -12.07 4.63
C GLY A 22 -1.69 -12.01 4.49
N PRO A 23 -2.37 -13.13 4.79
CA PRO A 23 -3.82 -13.26 4.61
C PRO A 23 -4.62 -12.27 5.44
N ASP A 24 -4.11 -11.84 6.60
CA ASP A 24 -4.75 -10.81 7.46
C ASP A 24 -4.90 -9.44 6.78
N TYR A 25 -4.14 -9.20 5.70
CA TYR A 25 -4.12 -7.94 4.96
C TYR A 25 -4.66 -8.06 3.53
N GLU A 26 -5.03 -9.27 3.10
CA GLU A 26 -5.47 -9.55 1.72
C GLU A 26 -6.64 -8.63 1.32
N GLY A 27 -6.45 -7.85 0.25
CA GLY A 27 -7.47 -6.93 -0.27
C GLY A 27 -7.73 -5.70 0.60
N ILE A 28 -7.00 -5.51 1.70
CA ILE A 28 -7.13 -4.34 2.58
C ILE A 28 -6.13 -3.27 2.14
N PRO A 29 -6.59 -2.08 1.69
CA PRO A 29 -5.69 -0.98 1.43
C PRO A 29 -5.13 -0.43 2.75
N VAL A 30 -3.83 -0.14 2.78
CA VAL A 30 -3.10 0.45 3.92
C VAL A 30 -2.29 1.65 3.44
N ARG A 31 -2.25 2.71 4.24
CA ARG A 31 -1.43 3.90 3.98
C ARG A 31 -0.14 3.78 4.75
N VAL A 32 0.99 3.98 4.10
CA VAL A 32 2.31 3.82 4.72
C VAL A 32 3.07 5.12 4.59
N LYS A 33 3.58 5.61 5.72
CA LYS A 33 4.45 6.79 5.76
C LYS A 33 5.89 6.38 5.47
N LEU A 34 6.26 6.36 4.20
CA LEU A 34 7.62 6.05 3.79
C LEU A 34 8.48 7.32 3.76
N PRO A 35 9.75 7.23 4.20
CA PRO A 35 10.70 8.32 3.98
C PRO A 35 10.89 8.49 2.48
N SER A 36 10.66 9.71 1.96
CA SER A 36 10.82 9.99 0.54
C SER A 36 12.18 10.63 0.30
N GLU A 37 12.98 10.04 -0.59
CA GLU A 37 14.26 10.64 -1.01
C GLU A 37 14.04 11.96 -1.76
N GLU A 38 12.86 12.16 -2.36
CA GLU A 38 12.50 13.38 -3.09
C GLU A 38 12.12 14.56 -2.16
N ILE A 39 11.72 14.27 -0.92
CA ILE A 39 11.32 15.29 0.05
C ILE A 39 12.24 15.21 1.26
N PRO A 40 13.32 16.01 1.33
CA PRO A 40 14.34 15.91 2.38
C PRO A 40 13.80 16.13 3.82
N SER A 41 12.58 16.64 3.95
CA SER A 41 11.86 16.83 5.21
C SER A 41 10.48 16.18 5.25
N GLY A 42 10.09 15.40 4.23
CA GLY A 42 8.73 14.94 4.02
C GLY A 42 8.59 13.43 4.10
N LYS A 43 7.64 12.97 4.92
CA LYS A 43 7.13 11.60 4.82
C LYS A 43 6.11 11.57 3.70
N LYS A 44 6.34 10.78 2.65
CA LYS A 44 5.31 10.53 1.64
C LYS A 44 4.39 9.45 2.18
N THR A 45 3.08 9.69 2.08
CA THR A 45 2.10 8.65 2.41
C THR A 45 1.74 7.94 1.12
N GLU A 46 2.15 6.68 1.01
CA GLU A 46 1.89 5.83 -0.15
C GLU A 46 0.82 4.80 0.22
N LEU A 47 0.01 4.42 -0.75
CA LEU A 47 -1.07 3.45 -0.54
C LEU A 47 -0.61 2.10 -1.06
N PHE A 48 -0.83 1.05 -0.27
CA PHE A 48 -0.48 -0.31 -0.63
C PHE A 48 -1.68 -1.22 -0.43
N VAL A 49 -1.73 -2.31 -1.19
CA VAL A 49 -2.68 -3.41 -0.98
C VAL A 49 -1.91 -4.73 -1.00
N CYS A 50 -2.30 -5.64 -0.11
CA CYS A 50 -1.74 -6.99 -0.08
C CYS A 50 -2.53 -7.88 -1.03
N VAL A 51 -1.85 -8.54 -1.95
CA VAL A 51 -2.46 -9.44 -2.94
C VAL A 51 -1.73 -10.79 -2.98
N PRO A 52 -2.44 -11.89 -3.26
CA PRO A 52 -1.80 -13.16 -3.56
C PRO A 52 -1.14 -13.11 -4.94
N ASN A 53 0.05 -13.69 -5.06
CA ASN A 53 0.79 -13.80 -6.31
C ASN A 53 0.69 -15.22 -6.90
N SER A 54 1.32 -15.44 -8.05
CA SER A 54 1.26 -16.71 -8.80
C SER A 54 1.96 -17.89 -8.11
N GLN A 55 2.61 -17.67 -6.97
CA GLN A 55 3.29 -18.69 -6.16
C GLN A 55 2.55 -18.98 -4.85
N ASP A 56 1.27 -18.59 -4.73
CA ASP A 56 0.47 -18.68 -3.50
C ASP A 56 1.13 -17.94 -2.31
N GLN A 57 1.93 -16.91 -2.60
CA GLN A 57 2.53 -16.02 -1.61
C GLN A 57 1.84 -14.66 -1.65
N TYR A 58 2.01 -13.89 -0.57
CA TYR A 58 1.48 -12.55 -0.47
C TYR A 58 2.55 -11.51 -0.79
N GLU A 59 2.15 -10.45 -1.49
CA GLU A 59 3.01 -9.29 -1.75
C GLU A 59 2.27 -7.98 -1.58
N TRP A 60 3.01 -6.93 -1.20
CA TRP A 60 2.50 -5.57 -1.15
C TRP A 60 2.67 -4.90 -2.51
N VAL A 61 1.58 -4.40 -3.05
CA VAL A 61 1.55 -3.65 -4.30
C VAL A 61 1.17 -2.21 -4.01
N GLU A 62 2.01 -1.27 -4.46
CA GLU A 62 1.71 0.16 -4.39
C GLU A 62 0.54 0.51 -5.32
N LEU A 63 -0.47 1.15 -4.76
CA LEU A 63 -1.58 1.75 -5.48
C LEU A 63 -1.22 3.19 -5.84
N SER A 64 -0.91 3.43 -7.11
CA SER A 64 -0.78 4.80 -7.62
C SER A 64 -2.17 5.37 -7.92
N GLU A 65 -2.48 6.59 -7.45
CA GLU A 65 -3.64 7.33 -7.97
C GLU A 65 -3.45 7.54 -9.47
N SER A 66 -4.38 6.99 -10.27
CA SER A 66 -4.43 7.24 -11.70
C SER A 66 -5.27 8.49 -11.91
N THR A 67 -4.61 9.66 -11.88
CA THR A 67 -5.17 10.93 -12.37
C THR A 67 -5.41 10.90 -13.87
#